data_AF-A0A3C1DIZ9-F1
#
_entry.id   AF-A0A3C1DIZ9-F1
#
_cell.length_a   1.000
_cell.length_b   1.000
_cell.length_c   1.000
_cell.angle_alpha   90.00
_cell.angle_beta   90.00
_cell.angle_gamma   90.00
#
_symmetry.space_group_name_H-M   'P 1'
#
loop_
_entity.id
_entity.type
_entity.pdbx_description
1 polymer ?
#
loop_
_entity_poly.entity_id
_entity_poly.type
_entity_poly.pdbx_seq_one_letter_code
_entity_poly.pdbx_strand_id
1 'polypeptide(L)'
;MSEQSGSATVGSGSVPEQVAASRSEFAQPFADLDVTNMTLDQLRQMRKILTERESQISYWRRIIQARLDLLRDGALKRGATIEGLQRILSQRMGVNNRKGILSVMPEEDQPMAGLDHLWHRGINSQDDEELERDLIAAERQLSSIRSELHGMIDAATGELVARYREDPLLALTALPTRVQRPSPL
;
A
#
# COMPACT_ATOMS: atom_id res chain seq x y z
N MET A 1 -36.13 18.37 -19.63
CA MET A 1 -35.26 17.68 -18.66
C MET A 1 -34.69 16.48 -19.38
N SER A 2 -33.42 16.56 -19.80
CA SER A 2 -32.69 15.42 -20.35
C SER A 2 -31.29 15.46 -19.76
N GLU A 3 -30.94 14.32 -19.21
CA GLU A 3 -29.90 14.10 -18.23
C GLU A 3 -28.50 14.24 -18.83
N GLN A 4 -27.61 14.70 -17.96
CA GLN A 4 -26.17 14.75 -18.16
C GLN A 4 -25.64 13.34 -18.45
N SER A 5 -24.83 13.22 -19.50
CA SER A 5 -23.84 12.16 -19.61
C SER A 5 -22.50 12.82 -19.90
N GLY A 6 -21.90 13.35 -18.83
CA GLY A 6 -20.49 13.68 -18.80
C GLY A 6 -19.70 12.39 -18.82
N SER A 7 -19.36 11.92 -20.02
CA SER A 7 -18.45 10.81 -20.22
C SER A 7 -17.06 11.25 -19.76
N ALA A 8 -16.70 10.93 -18.51
CA ALA A 8 -15.33 11.07 -18.04
C ALA A 8 -14.45 10.11 -18.86
N THR A 9 -13.65 10.67 -19.76
CA THR A 9 -12.60 9.99 -20.49
C THR A 9 -11.63 9.38 -19.48
N VAL A 10 -11.78 8.08 -19.20
CA VAL A 10 -10.76 7.30 -18.48
C VAL A 10 -9.55 7.26 -19.40
N GLY A 11 -8.58 8.13 -19.11
CA GLY A 11 -7.42 8.37 -19.95
C GLY A 11 -6.61 7.10 -20.18
N SER A 12 -6.17 6.91 -21.42
CA SER A 12 -5.22 5.88 -21.89
C SER A 12 -3.81 6.01 -21.30
N GLY A 13 -3.69 6.44 -20.04
CA GLY A 13 -2.43 6.34 -19.31
C GLY A 13 -2.11 4.86 -19.14
N SER A 14 -0.90 4.46 -19.50
CA SER A 14 -0.43 3.12 -19.18
C SER A 14 -0.55 2.92 -17.66
N VAL A 15 -0.94 1.72 -17.19
CA VAL A 15 -0.91 1.33 -15.75
C VAL A 15 0.27 1.98 -15.00
N PRO A 16 1.48 2.00 -15.59
CA PRO A 16 2.61 2.64 -14.96
C PRO A 16 2.50 4.12 -14.61
N GLU A 17 1.78 4.90 -15.40
CA GLU A 17 1.68 6.35 -15.23
C GLU A 17 0.67 6.72 -14.15
N GLN A 18 -0.43 5.97 -14.01
CA GLN A 18 -1.47 6.22 -13.01
C GLN A 18 -1.03 5.82 -11.59
N VAL A 19 -0.28 4.71 -11.48
CA VAL A 19 0.34 4.29 -10.21
C VAL A 19 1.43 5.30 -9.80
N ALA A 20 2.17 5.86 -10.75
CA ALA A 20 3.15 6.92 -10.50
C ALA A 20 2.49 8.26 -10.12
N ALA A 21 1.36 8.63 -10.73
CA ALA A 21 0.60 9.82 -10.36
C ALA A 21 0.06 9.72 -8.92
N SER A 22 -0.47 8.55 -8.57
CA SER A 22 -0.88 8.23 -7.20
C SER A 22 0.30 8.37 -6.22
N ARG A 23 1.50 7.92 -6.59
CA ARG A 23 2.72 8.13 -5.78
C ARG A 23 2.97 9.62 -5.55
N SER A 24 2.95 10.43 -6.62
CA SER A 24 3.25 11.86 -6.52
C SER A 24 2.30 12.56 -5.55
N GLU A 25 1.00 12.31 -5.64
CA GLU A 25 -0.01 12.95 -4.78
C GLU A 25 0.25 12.76 -3.28
N PHE A 26 0.60 11.55 -2.82
CA PHE A 26 0.86 11.27 -1.40
C PHE A 26 2.24 11.68 -0.91
N ALA A 27 3.23 11.73 -1.81
CA ALA A 27 4.59 12.13 -1.46
C ALA A 27 4.76 13.66 -1.47
N GLN A 28 3.94 14.40 -2.23
CA GLN A 28 4.03 15.87 -2.32
C GLN A 28 4.07 16.61 -0.98
N PRO A 29 3.30 16.23 0.06
CA PRO A 29 3.33 16.94 1.33
C PRO A 29 4.69 16.82 2.04
N PHE A 30 5.54 15.87 1.66
CA PHE A 30 6.78 15.53 2.36
C PHE A 30 8.03 15.57 1.46
N ALA A 31 7.87 15.71 0.14
CA ALA A 31 8.95 15.62 -0.84
C ALA A 31 10.05 16.68 -0.64
N ASP A 32 9.68 17.87 -0.17
CA ASP A 32 10.58 19.01 0.03
C ASP A 32 10.90 19.28 1.51
N LEU A 33 10.40 18.45 2.43
CA LEU A 33 10.56 18.70 3.85
C LEU A 33 11.80 17.99 4.41
N ASP A 34 12.77 18.78 4.86
CA ASP A 34 13.89 18.27 5.64
C ASP A 34 13.41 17.78 7.01
N VAL A 35 13.53 16.47 7.24
CA VAL A 35 13.10 15.81 8.49
C VAL A 35 13.72 16.44 9.74
N THR A 36 14.91 17.05 9.61
CA THR A 36 15.60 17.71 10.72
C THR A 36 14.89 18.98 11.20
N ASN A 37 14.21 19.70 10.29
CA ASN A 37 13.52 20.96 10.60
C ASN A 37 12.05 20.77 11.00
N MET A 38 11.54 19.54 10.95
CA MET A 38 10.17 19.25 11.36
C MET A 38 9.99 19.35 12.88
N THR A 39 8.79 19.70 13.33
CA THR A 39 8.38 19.54 14.72
C THR A 39 8.17 18.06 15.08
N LEU A 40 8.19 17.74 16.38
CA LEU A 40 7.99 16.37 16.86
C LEU A 40 6.64 15.78 16.41
N ASP A 41 5.58 16.57 16.45
CA ASP A 41 4.24 16.13 16.04
C ASP A 41 4.13 15.96 14.53
N GLN A 42 4.78 16.81 13.74
CA GLN A 42 4.88 16.64 12.29
C GLN A 42 5.60 15.34 11.92
N LEU A 43 6.71 15.00 12.60
CA LEU A 43 7.41 13.74 12.39
C LEU A 43 6.55 12.52 12.72
N ARG A 44 5.78 12.59 13.81
CA ARG A 44 4.83 11.53 14.21
C ARG A 44 3.72 11.37 13.18
N GLN A 45 3.15 12.47 12.72
CA GLN A 45 2.09 12.49 11.72
C GLN A 45 2.58 11.98 10.37
N MET A 46 3.75 12.45 9.91
CA MET A 46 4.40 11.96 8.69
C MET A 46 4.63 10.45 8.79
N ARG A 47 5.25 9.96 9.86
CA ARG A 47 5.46 8.52 10.06
C ARG A 47 4.16 7.73 10.00
N LYS A 48 3.10 8.23 10.64
CA LYS A 48 1.77 7.57 10.62
C LYS A 48 1.22 7.47 9.19
N ILE A 49 1.14 8.59 8.48
CA ILE A 49 0.59 8.65 7.11
C ILE A 49 1.39 7.76 6.16
N LEU A 50 2.73 7.84 6.21
CA LEU A 50 3.59 7.02 5.37
C LEU A 50 3.47 5.53 5.67
N THR A 51 3.32 5.14 6.95
CA THR A 51 3.15 3.74 7.36
C THR A 51 1.82 3.17 6.87
N GLU A 52 0.75 3.94 6.97
CA GLU A 52 -0.58 3.56 6.48
C GLU A 52 -0.56 3.35 4.96
N ARG A 53 0.07 4.27 4.23
CA ARG A 53 0.24 4.13 2.78
C ARG A 53 1.15 2.96 2.40
N GLU A 54 2.25 2.74 3.10
CA GLU A 54 3.12 1.58 2.88
C GLU A 54 2.35 0.27 3.06
N SER A 55 1.49 0.21 4.08
CA SER A 55 0.63 -0.95 4.33
C SER A 55 -0.31 -1.22 3.16
N GLN A 56 -0.94 -0.17 2.61
CA GLN A 56 -1.79 -0.28 1.42
C GLN A 56 -1.01 -0.74 0.18
N ILE A 57 0.21 -0.22 -0.06
CA ILE A 57 1.06 -0.65 -1.17
C ILE A 57 1.49 -2.10 -1.01
N SER A 58 1.91 -2.48 0.19
CA SER A 58 2.32 -3.85 0.51
C SER A 58 1.16 -4.84 0.33
N TYR A 59 -0.07 -4.44 0.68
CA TYR A 59 -1.28 -5.21 0.40
C TYR A 59 -1.50 -5.44 -1.10
N TRP A 60 -1.52 -4.37 -1.90
CA TRP A 60 -1.72 -4.48 -3.36
C TRP A 60 -0.60 -5.27 -4.05
N ARG A 61 0.65 -5.05 -3.65
CA ARG A 61 1.80 -5.82 -4.13
C ARG A 61 1.59 -7.32 -3.88
N ARG A 62 1.06 -7.68 -2.71
CA ARG A 62 0.81 -9.07 -2.35
C ARG A 62 -0.28 -9.70 -3.22
N ILE A 63 -1.35 -8.96 -3.51
CA ILE A 63 -2.43 -9.39 -4.40
C ILE A 63 -1.90 -9.63 -5.82
N ILE A 64 -1.13 -8.69 -6.38
CA ILE A 64 -0.57 -8.82 -7.72
C ILE A 64 0.37 -10.03 -7.81
N GLN A 65 1.21 -10.24 -6.79
CA GLN A 65 2.08 -11.41 -6.72
C GLN A 65 1.29 -12.72 -6.70
N ALA A 66 0.24 -12.80 -5.88
CA ALA A 66 -0.63 -13.97 -5.84
C ALA A 66 -1.27 -14.27 -7.21
N ARG A 67 -1.65 -13.22 -7.94
CA ARG A 67 -2.24 -13.36 -9.27
C ARG A 67 -1.23 -13.79 -10.34
N LEU A 68 -0.01 -13.24 -10.29
CA LEU A 68 1.10 -13.70 -11.13
C LEU A 68 1.43 -15.17 -10.88
N ASP A 69 1.44 -15.59 -9.61
CA ASP A 69 1.71 -16.98 -9.24
C ASP A 69 0.60 -17.90 -9.78
N LEU A 70 -0.66 -17.46 -9.74
CA LEU A 70 -1.80 -18.19 -10.31
C LEU A 70 -1.73 -18.34 -11.84
N LEU A 71 -1.34 -17.28 -12.54
CA LEU A 71 -1.11 -17.30 -13.99
C LEU A 71 0.03 -18.28 -14.36
N ARG A 72 1.15 -18.21 -13.64
CA ARG A 72 2.35 -19.02 -13.90
C ARG A 72 2.17 -20.50 -13.58
N ASP A 73 1.44 -20.85 -12.52
CA ASP A 73 1.14 -22.26 -12.23
C ASP A 73 0.14 -22.85 -13.23
N GLY A 74 -0.59 -22.01 -13.99
CA GLY A 74 -1.65 -22.44 -14.89
C GLY A 74 -2.81 -23.12 -14.16
N ALA A 75 -2.95 -22.87 -12.85
CA ALA A 75 -3.93 -23.58 -12.01
C ALA A 75 -5.37 -23.34 -12.48
N LEU A 76 -5.64 -22.18 -13.10
CA LEU A 76 -6.93 -21.89 -13.73
C LEU A 76 -7.20 -22.74 -14.99
N LYS A 77 -6.17 -23.06 -15.79
CA LYS A 77 -6.29 -23.93 -16.98
C LYS A 77 -6.58 -25.39 -16.61
N ARG A 78 -6.21 -25.80 -15.39
CA ARG A 78 -6.45 -27.16 -14.86
C ARG A 78 -7.77 -27.27 -14.06
N GLY A 79 -8.57 -26.20 -14.02
CA GLY A 79 -9.69 -26.05 -13.09
C GLY A 79 -9.13 -25.67 -11.72
N ALA A 80 -9.19 -24.38 -11.38
CA ALA A 80 -8.65 -23.87 -10.12
C ALA A 80 -9.35 -24.52 -8.92
N THR A 81 -8.75 -25.56 -8.34
CA THR A 81 -9.21 -26.15 -7.09
C THR A 81 -8.75 -25.29 -5.93
N ILE A 82 -9.59 -25.21 -4.88
CA ILE A 82 -9.33 -24.41 -3.68
C ILE A 82 -8.01 -24.85 -3.02
N GLU A 83 -7.69 -26.14 -3.08
CA GLU A 83 -6.46 -26.73 -2.58
C GLU A 83 -5.23 -26.27 -3.38
N GLY A 84 -5.37 -26.10 -4.70
CA GLY A 84 -4.33 -25.56 -5.57
C GLY A 84 -4.01 -24.09 -5.24
N LEU A 85 -5.05 -23.28 -5.02
CA LEU A 85 -4.91 -21.90 -4.56
C LEU A 85 -4.27 -21.81 -3.18
N GLN A 86 -4.71 -22.64 -2.24
CA GLN A 86 -4.16 -22.67 -0.88
C GLN A 86 -2.67 -22.98 -0.89
N ARG A 87 -2.22 -23.94 -1.71
CA ARG A 87 -0.79 -24.28 -1.88
C ARG A 87 0.03 -23.10 -2.38
N ILE A 88 -0.42 -22.41 -3.44
CA ILE A 88 0.28 -21.29 -4.06
C ILE A 88 0.39 -20.11 -3.09
N LEU A 89 -0.73 -19.75 -2.45
CA LEU A 89 -0.77 -18.63 -1.53
C LEU A 89 0.07 -18.88 -0.28
N SER A 90 0.12 -20.13 0.22
CA SER A 90 0.86 -20.50 1.43
C SER A 90 2.38 -20.55 1.23
N GLN A 91 2.86 -21.01 0.07
CA GLN A 91 4.31 -21.17 -0.20
C GLN A 91 5.08 -19.85 -0.13
N ARG A 92 4.46 -18.72 -0.50
CA ARG A 92 5.10 -17.41 -0.47
C ARG A 92 4.81 -16.60 0.80
N MET A 93 4.04 -17.16 1.75
CA MET A 93 3.79 -16.54 3.08
C MET A 93 4.95 -16.80 4.06
N GLY A 94 5.97 -17.57 3.65
CA GLY A 94 7.10 -17.96 4.48
C GLY A 94 8.04 -16.81 4.88
N VAL A 95 8.17 -16.65 6.21
CA VAL A 95 9.23 -15.97 6.98
C VAL A 95 9.23 -14.43 7.02
N ASN A 96 8.06 -13.79 7.12
CA ASN A 96 8.01 -12.50 7.80
C ASN A 96 7.90 -12.74 9.31
N ASN A 97 9.04 -12.98 9.97
CA ASN A 97 9.17 -13.00 11.43
C ASN A 97 9.01 -11.59 12.05
N ARG A 98 8.30 -10.67 11.36
CA ARG A 98 7.99 -9.33 11.85
C ARG A 98 6.86 -9.47 12.86
N LYS A 99 7.27 -9.58 14.13
CA LYS A 99 6.39 -9.55 15.29
C LYS A 99 5.43 -8.37 15.17
N GLY A 100 4.14 -8.69 15.07
CA GLY A 100 3.02 -7.84 15.51
C GLY A 100 2.89 -6.48 14.83
N ILE A 101 2.49 -6.45 13.56
CA ILE A 101 1.76 -5.29 13.04
C ILE A 101 0.34 -5.76 12.74
N LEU A 102 -0.60 -5.21 13.51
CA LEU A 102 -2.03 -5.33 13.31
C LEU A 102 -2.33 -4.80 11.89
N SER A 103 -2.51 -5.70 10.94
CA SER A 103 -2.89 -5.36 9.57
C SER A 103 -4.37 -4.99 9.57
N VAL A 104 -4.67 -3.71 9.77
CA VAL A 104 -6.00 -3.16 9.53
C VAL A 104 -6.15 -2.97 8.02
N MET A 105 -7.25 -3.48 7.48
CA MET A 105 -7.63 -3.35 6.07
C MET A 105 -7.74 -1.86 5.67
N PRO A 106 -7.55 -1.52 4.38
CA PRO A 106 -8.06 -0.24 3.89
C PRO A 106 -9.58 -0.20 4.14
N GLU A 107 -10.11 0.88 4.73
CA GLU A 107 -11.56 1.06 4.93
C GLU A 107 -12.33 1.12 3.60
N GLU A 108 -11.65 1.48 2.51
CA GLU A 108 -12.21 1.51 1.18
C GLU A 108 -11.64 0.38 0.33
N ASP A 109 -12.53 -0.49 -0.14
CA ASP A 109 -12.28 -1.59 -1.10
C ASP A 109 -11.89 -1.06 -2.50
N GLN A 110 -11.53 0.22 -2.61
CA GLN A 110 -11.16 0.84 -3.87
C GLN A 110 -9.76 0.38 -4.28
N PRO A 111 -9.61 -0.15 -5.51
CA PRO A 111 -8.31 -0.33 -6.10
C PRO A 111 -7.51 0.96 -6.01
N MET A 112 -6.23 0.84 -5.67
CA MET A 112 -5.35 2.00 -5.79
C MET A 112 -5.44 2.53 -7.21
N ALA A 113 -5.63 3.84 -7.37
CA ALA A 113 -5.80 4.47 -8.67
C ALA A 113 -4.70 4.01 -9.65
N GLY A 114 -5.14 3.48 -10.79
CA GLY A 114 -4.28 2.88 -11.80
C GLY A 114 -4.23 1.35 -11.80
N LEU A 115 -4.75 0.69 -10.78
CA LEU A 115 -4.86 -0.78 -10.70
C LEU A 115 -6.27 -1.30 -11.03
N ASP A 116 -7.27 -0.43 -11.13
CA ASP A 116 -8.67 -0.80 -11.37
C ASP A 116 -8.86 -1.71 -12.59
N HIS A 117 -8.25 -1.35 -13.72
CA HIS A 117 -8.42 -2.11 -14.95
C HIS A 117 -7.71 -3.48 -14.89
N LEU A 118 -6.57 -3.58 -14.19
CA LEU A 118 -5.92 -4.87 -13.93
C LEU A 118 -6.77 -5.73 -13.01
N TRP A 119 -7.42 -5.10 -12.02
CA TRP A 119 -8.29 -5.80 -11.07
C TRP A 119 -9.52 -6.42 -11.74
N HIS A 120 -10.21 -5.66 -12.59
CA HIS A 120 -11.42 -6.11 -13.27
C HIS A 120 -11.16 -7.03 -14.47
N ARG A 121 -9.93 -7.07 -15.01
CA ARG A 121 -9.58 -7.98 -16.11
C ARG A 121 -9.66 -9.42 -15.62
N GLY A 122 -10.41 -10.29 -16.30
CA GLY A 122 -10.41 -11.73 -16.02
C GLY A 122 -9.13 -12.41 -16.49
N ILE A 123 -8.79 -13.56 -15.92
CA ILE A 123 -7.72 -14.42 -16.45
C ILE A 123 -8.33 -15.28 -17.56
N ASN A 124 -7.95 -15.01 -18.81
CA ASN A 124 -8.45 -15.67 -20.01
C ASN A 124 -7.28 -16.19 -20.83
N SER A 125 -7.34 -17.45 -21.27
CA SER A 125 -6.19 -18.15 -21.88
C SER A 125 -5.59 -17.52 -23.15
N GLN A 126 -6.32 -16.62 -23.83
CA GLN A 126 -5.82 -15.89 -25.02
C GLN A 126 -5.00 -14.65 -24.66
N ASP A 127 -5.21 -14.09 -23.46
CA ASP A 127 -4.66 -12.80 -23.02
C ASP A 127 -3.65 -12.95 -21.87
N ASP A 128 -3.40 -14.18 -21.40
CA ASP A 128 -2.57 -14.47 -20.23
C ASP A 128 -1.17 -13.83 -20.32
N GLU A 129 -0.55 -13.83 -21.50
CA GLU A 129 0.81 -13.29 -21.69
C GLU A 129 0.85 -11.76 -21.59
N GLU A 130 -0.19 -11.08 -22.08
CA GLU A 130 -0.30 -9.62 -21.96
C GLU A 130 -0.63 -9.23 -20.52
N LEU A 131 -1.59 -9.92 -19.91
CA LEU A 131 -1.93 -9.72 -18.51
C LEU A 131 -0.73 -9.99 -17.59
N GLU A 132 0.07 -11.03 -17.86
CA GLU A 132 1.29 -11.30 -17.08
C GLU A 132 2.30 -10.15 -17.23
N ARG A 133 2.53 -9.64 -18.45
CA ARG A 133 3.42 -8.49 -18.67
C ARG A 133 2.96 -7.26 -17.89
N ASP A 134 1.67 -6.96 -17.92
CA ASP A 134 1.11 -5.80 -17.22
C ASP A 134 1.20 -5.95 -15.69
N LEU A 135 0.92 -7.14 -15.16
CA LEU A 135 1.05 -7.44 -13.73
C LEU A 135 2.50 -7.38 -13.26
N ILE A 136 3.47 -7.82 -14.08
CA ILE A 136 4.91 -7.68 -13.77
C ILE A 136 5.29 -6.19 -13.73
N ALA A 137 4.82 -5.39 -14.68
CA ALA A 137 5.10 -3.96 -14.70
C ALA A 137 4.55 -3.28 -13.43
N ALA A 138 3.30 -3.58 -13.08
CA ALA A 138 2.67 -3.06 -11.86
C ALA A 138 3.40 -3.51 -10.58
N GLU A 139 3.81 -4.78 -10.46
CA GLU A 139 4.54 -5.28 -9.29
C GLU A 139 5.88 -4.57 -9.10
N ARG A 140 6.61 -4.32 -10.19
CA ARG A 140 7.91 -3.62 -10.15
C ARG A 140 7.73 -2.20 -9.64
N GLN A 141 6.70 -1.51 -10.09
CA GLN A 141 6.43 -0.15 -9.64
C GLN A 141 6.00 -0.09 -8.18
N LEU A 142 5.07 -0.96 -7.75
CA LEU A 142 4.70 -1.02 -6.33
C LEU A 142 5.91 -1.34 -5.46
N SER A 143 6.82 -2.20 -5.94
CA SER A 143 8.08 -2.47 -5.26
C SER A 143 8.99 -1.24 -5.16
N SER A 144 9.10 -0.45 -6.23
CA SER A 144 9.85 0.82 -6.23
C SER A 144 9.26 1.82 -5.23
N ILE A 145 7.95 2.07 -5.31
CA ILE A 145 7.27 3.01 -4.41
C ILE A 145 7.41 2.57 -2.96
N ARG A 146 7.26 1.27 -2.69
CA ARG A 146 7.44 0.73 -1.33
C ARG A 146 8.84 0.98 -0.79
N SER A 147 9.88 0.78 -1.61
CA SER A 147 11.26 1.05 -1.20
C SER A 147 11.48 2.52 -0.85
N GLU A 148 10.90 3.44 -1.63
CA GLU A 148 10.95 4.87 -1.34
C GLU A 148 10.21 5.24 -0.05
N LEU A 149 8.99 4.71 0.14
CA LEU A 149 8.23 4.90 1.38
C LEU A 149 9.01 4.40 2.59
N HIS A 150 9.64 3.22 2.50
CA HIS A 150 10.49 2.72 3.57
C HIS A 150 11.65 3.67 3.87
N GLY A 151 12.32 4.21 2.85
CA GLY A 151 13.38 5.21 3.05
C GLY A 151 12.90 6.45 3.82
N MET A 152 11.72 6.97 3.48
CA MET A 152 11.13 8.12 4.18
C MET A 152 10.69 7.78 5.61
N ILE A 153 10.08 6.60 5.82
CA ILE A 153 9.69 6.11 7.15
C ILE A 153 10.93 5.92 8.04
N ASP A 154 12.01 5.37 7.50
CA ASP A 154 13.26 5.15 8.22
C ASP A 154 13.92 6.47 8.59
N ALA A 155 13.92 7.46 7.70
CA ALA A 155 14.41 8.81 8.00
C ALA A 155 13.62 9.48 9.12
N ALA A 156 12.28 9.46 9.04
CA ALA A 156 11.39 9.99 10.08
C ALA A 156 11.60 9.29 11.42
N THR A 157 11.75 7.96 11.39
CA THR A 157 11.94 7.13 12.58
C THR A 157 13.32 7.37 13.20
N GLY A 158 14.37 7.51 12.39
CA GLY A 158 15.71 7.84 12.85
C GLY A 158 15.75 9.16 13.61
N GLU A 159 15.11 10.19 13.06
CA GLU A 159 15.01 11.52 13.69
C GLU A 159 14.19 11.46 14.99
N LEU A 160 13.05 10.77 15.01
CA LEU A 160 12.26 10.57 16.23
C LEU A 160 13.07 9.86 17.33
N VAL A 161 13.83 8.83 16.96
CA VAL A 161 14.69 8.12 17.91
C VAL A 161 15.82 9.01 18.42
N ALA A 162 16.42 9.86 17.57
CA ALA A 162 17.43 10.82 17.99
C ALA A 162 16.87 11.80 19.05
N ARG A 163 15.70 12.40 18.77
CA ARG A 163 15.06 13.35 19.71
C ARG A 163 14.63 12.69 21.01
N TYR A 164 14.14 11.45 20.99
CA TYR A 164 13.81 10.73 22.21
C TYR A 164 15.03 10.31 23.02
N ARG A 165 16.20 10.15 22.39
CA ARG A 165 17.45 9.93 23.12
C ARG A 165 17.93 11.21 23.80
N GLU A 166 17.72 12.37 23.19
CA GLU A 166 18.06 13.67 23.76
C GLU A 166 17.12 14.05 24.91
N ASP A 167 15.81 13.89 24.73
CA ASP A 167 14.80 14.10 25.76
C ASP A 167 13.79 12.95 25.82
N PRO A 168 13.97 12.00 26.77
CA PRO A 168 13.05 10.88 26.96
C PRO A 168 11.62 11.29 27.36
N LEU A 169 11.41 12.46 27.96
CA LEU A 169 10.08 12.91 28.38
C LEU A 169 9.18 13.20 27.17
N LEU A 170 9.77 13.53 26.02
CA LEU A 170 9.03 13.71 24.77
C LEU A 170 8.24 12.45 24.39
N ALA A 171 8.70 11.25 24.75
CA ALA A 171 7.95 10.01 24.48
C ALA A 171 6.60 9.95 25.23
N LEU A 172 6.52 10.56 26.42
CA LEU A 172 5.29 10.57 27.23
C LEU A 172 4.19 11.41 26.59
N THR A 173 4.54 12.41 25.78
CA THR A 173 3.56 13.23 25.04
C THR A 173 2.82 12.45 23.95
N ALA A 174 3.31 11.27 23.55
CA ALA A 174 2.65 10.40 22.58
C ALA A 174 1.53 9.54 23.19
N LEU A 175 1.42 9.50 24.53
CA LEU A 175 0.40 8.69 25.19
C LEU A 175 -0.97 9.37 25.06
N PRO A 176 -2.04 8.62 24.71
CA PRO A 176 -3.37 9.18 24.69
C PRO A 176 -3.74 9.67 26.09
N THR A 177 -4.10 10.95 26.23
CA THR A 177 -4.67 11.48 27.46
C THR A 177 -5.92 10.65 27.79
N ARG A 178 -5.95 10.03 28.98
CA ARG A 178 -7.10 9.23 29.42
C ARG A 178 -8.38 10.04 29.21
N VAL A 179 -9.21 9.58 28.29
CA VAL A 179 -10.58 10.07 28.14
C VAL A 179 -11.26 9.83 29.49
N GLN A 180 -11.67 10.89 30.18
CA GLN A 180 -12.45 10.79 31.41
C GLN A 180 -13.70 9.96 31.10
N ARG A 181 -13.79 8.79 31.74
CA ARG A 181 -15.00 7.96 31.69
C ARG A 181 -16.12 8.78 32.35
N PRO A 182 -17.27 9.02 31.70
CA PRO A 182 -18.36 9.78 32.31
C PRO A 182 -18.80 9.07 33.61
N SER A 183 -18.88 9.82 34.71
CA SER A 183 -19.37 9.31 36.00
C SER A 183 -20.80 8.79 35.84
N PRO A 184 -21.12 7.58 36.32
CA PRO A 184 -22.51 7.13 36.36
C PRO A 184 -23.24 7.95 37.43
N LEU A 185 -24.35 8.57 37.02
CA LEU A 185 -25.36 9.13 37.92
C LEU A 185 -26.26 8.02 38.44
#